data_AF-A0A162RT23-F1
#
_entry.id   AF-A0A162RT23-F1
#
_cell.length_a   1.000
_cell.length_b   1.000
_cell.length_c   1.000
_cell.angle_alpha   90.00
_cell.angle_beta   90.00
_cell.angle_gamma   90.00
#
_symmetry.space_group_name_H-M   'P 1'
#
loop_
_entity.id
_entity.type
_entity.pdbx_description
1 polymer ?
#
loop_
_entity_poly.entity_id
_entity_poly.type
_entity_poly.pdbx_seq_one_letter_code
_entity_poly.pdbx_strand_id
1 'polypeptide(L)'
;GHETTASATASFLYYLAANPEIQDRARQEVLSVMGDSPEDVIPTREELKQMEYLDNCIHETMRINPPTSGNLPRVVTKDTNLGGFFVPKETRVSIELYSVHHIAKYWDQPQVFNPDRFNKKSSSFRKDAIWMPFGYGPRTCIGQNFSLSEQRVVQAMML
;
A
#
# COMPACT_ATOMS: atom_id res chain seq x y z
N GLY A 1 6.50 -6.63 -11.61
CA GLY A 1 7.53 -7.03 -10.64
C GLY A 1 8.38 -5.83 -10.33
N HIS A 2 9.28 -5.47 -11.25
CA HIS A 2 10.28 -4.42 -11.06
C HIS A 2 9.71 -3.00 -10.96
N GLU A 3 9.17 -2.44 -12.06
CA GLU A 3 8.77 -1.02 -12.13
C GLU A 3 7.79 -0.59 -11.03
N THR A 4 6.76 -1.41 -10.76
CA THR A 4 5.73 -1.10 -9.76
C THR A 4 6.30 -1.08 -8.34
N THR A 5 7.19 -2.02 -8.00
CA THR A 5 7.82 -2.03 -6.66
C THR A 5 8.81 -0.88 -6.54
N ALA A 6 9.62 -0.62 -7.57
CA ALA A 6 10.56 0.50 -7.57
C ALA A 6 9.86 1.86 -7.39
N SER A 7 8.73 2.09 -8.09
CA SER A 7 7.91 3.29 -7.94
C SER A 7 7.29 3.41 -6.54
N ALA A 8 6.84 2.29 -5.94
CA ALA A 8 6.36 2.28 -4.56
C ALA A 8 7.46 2.67 -3.57
N THR A 9 8.66 2.09 -3.70
CA THR A 9 9.82 2.39 -2.85
C THR A 9 10.28 3.84 -3.00
N ALA A 10 10.31 4.38 -4.22
CA ALA A 10 10.64 5.79 -4.44
C ALA A 10 9.62 6.72 -3.78
N SER A 11 8.33 6.39 -3.88
CA SER A 11 7.27 7.15 -3.21
C SER A 11 7.39 7.08 -1.69
N PHE A 12 7.71 5.91 -1.15
CA PHE A 12 7.93 5.72 0.29
C PHE A 12 9.04 6.64 0.79
N LEU A 13 10.19 6.62 0.12
CA LEU A 13 11.33 7.49 0.45
C LEU A 13 10.96 8.97 0.39
N TYR A 14 10.21 9.38 -0.63
CA TYR A 14 9.72 10.75 -0.74
C TYR A 14 8.83 11.15 0.45
N TYR A 15 7.85 10.32 0.81
CA TYR A 15 6.93 10.64 1.91
C TYR A 15 7.60 10.62 3.26
N LEU A 16 8.59 9.75 3.50
CA LEU A 16 9.39 9.81 4.73
C LEU A 16 10.23 11.09 4.79
N ALA A 17 10.93 11.44 3.70
CA ALA A 17 11.74 12.66 3.65
C ALA A 17 10.90 13.93 3.85
N ALA A 18 9.65 13.92 3.36
CA ALA A 18 8.70 15.02 3.54
C ALA A 18 8.06 15.07 4.95
N ASN A 19 8.19 14.00 5.75
CA ASN A 19 7.60 13.88 7.10
C ASN A 19 8.64 13.33 8.10
N PRO A 20 9.62 14.14 8.54
CA PRO A 20 10.74 13.69 9.37
C PRO A 20 10.33 12.98 10.66
N GLU A 21 9.26 13.44 11.33
CA GLU A 21 8.72 12.79 12.53
C GLU A 21 8.22 11.35 12.29
N ILE A 22 7.67 11.08 11.10
CA ILE A 22 7.22 9.75 10.70
C ILE A 22 8.43 8.88 10.35
N GLN A 23 9.42 9.45 9.65
CA GLN A 23 10.68 8.78 9.35
C GLN A 23 11.40 8.36 10.63
N ASP A 24 11.56 9.28 11.58
CA ASP A 24 12.23 9.02 12.86
C ASP A 24 11.53 7.92 13.65
N ARG A 25 10.19 7.92 13.68
CA ARG A 25 9.41 6.87 14.34
C ARG A 25 9.58 5.50 13.66
N ALA A 26 9.56 5.45 12.33
CA ALA A 26 9.81 4.21 11.59
C ALA A 26 11.23 3.69 11.81
N ARG A 27 12.22 4.58 11.79
CA ARG A 27 13.62 4.27 12.08
C ARG A 27 13.81 3.74 13.50
N GLN A 28 13.20 4.38 14.50
CA GLN A 28 13.24 3.91 15.88
C GLN A 28 12.66 2.49 16.04
N GLU A 29 11.55 2.18 15.34
CA GLU A 29 10.99 0.82 15.35
C GLU A 29 11.98 -0.19 14.74
N VAL A 30 12.52 0.11 13.56
CA VAL A 30 13.50 -0.76 12.88
C VAL A 30 14.72 -1.02 13.77
N LEU A 31 15.33 0.03 14.32
CA LEU A 31 16.49 -0.07 15.22
C LEU A 31 16.17 -0.82 16.51
N SER A 32 14.94 -0.73 17.03
CA SER A 32 14.55 -1.48 18.23
C SER A 32 14.46 -2.99 17.99
N VAL A 33 14.26 -3.40 16.75
CA VAL A 33 14.14 -4.81 16.34
C VAL A 33 15.48 -5.36 15.86
N MET A 34 16.19 -4.62 15.00
CA MET A 34 17.42 -5.07 14.33
C MET A 34 18.71 -4.65 15.06
N GLY A 35 18.63 -3.66 15.96
CA GLY A 35 19.79 -3.01 16.55
C GLY A 35 20.41 -1.93 15.65
N ASP A 36 21.46 -1.27 16.14
CA ASP A 36 22.19 -0.18 15.47
C ASP A 36 23.66 -0.58 15.21
N SER A 37 23.85 -1.80 14.71
CA SER A 37 25.18 -2.30 14.36
C SER A 37 25.73 -1.53 13.15
N PRO A 38 27.04 -1.21 13.11
CA PRO A 38 27.65 -0.60 11.92
C PRO A 38 27.75 -1.56 10.71
N GLU A 39 27.49 -2.85 10.92
CA GLU A 39 27.41 -3.85 9.84
C GLU A 39 25.98 -3.99 9.32
N ASP A 40 25.80 -3.98 8.00
CA ASP A 40 24.49 -4.20 7.39
C ASP A 40 23.97 -5.60 7.69
N VAL A 41 22.88 -5.68 8.46
CA VAL A 41 22.19 -6.94 8.76
C VAL A 41 20.91 -7.03 7.93
N ILE A 42 20.73 -8.15 7.22
CA ILE A 42 19.49 -8.42 6.49
C ILE A 42 18.43 -8.88 7.50
N PRO A 43 17.25 -8.24 7.57
CA PRO A 43 16.23 -8.62 8.53
C PRO A 43 15.67 -10.02 8.23
N THR A 44 15.48 -10.79 9.29
CA THR A 44 14.78 -12.07 9.24
C THR A 44 13.28 -11.87 9.08
N ARG A 45 12.59 -12.94 8.66
CA ARG A 45 11.13 -12.92 8.55
C ARG A 45 10.42 -12.63 9.88
N GLU A 46 10.98 -13.07 11.01
CA GLU A 46 10.37 -12.85 12.33
C GLU A 46 10.60 -11.42 12.84
N GLU A 47 11.73 -10.79 12.50
CA GLU A 47 11.98 -9.37 12.77
C GLU A 47 11.05 -8.48 11.94
N LEU A 48 10.91 -8.75 10.64
CA LEU A 48 10.00 -7.99 9.77
C LEU A 48 8.54 -8.02 10.26
N LYS A 49 8.10 -9.09 10.94
CA LYS A 49 6.74 -9.17 11.52
C LYS A 49 6.54 -8.24 12.73
N GLN A 50 7.62 -7.82 13.38
CA GLN A 50 7.58 -6.93 14.55
C GLN A 50 7.55 -5.45 14.14
N MET A 51 7.85 -5.13 12.88
CA MET A 51 7.89 -3.77 12.34
C MET A 51 6.50 -3.31 11.84
N GLU A 52 5.53 -3.20 12.76
CA GLU A 52 4.15 -2.88 12.42
C GLU A 52 3.98 -1.45 11.89
N TYR A 53 4.76 -0.49 12.37
CA TYR A 53 4.70 0.89 11.93
C TYR A 53 5.36 1.08 10.56
N LEU A 54 6.45 0.36 10.26
CA LEU A 54 7.00 0.29 8.91
C LEU A 54 5.94 -0.24 7.92
N ASP A 55 5.23 -1.30 8.30
CA ASP A 55 4.10 -1.82 7.53
C ASP A 55 3.04 -0.76 7.27
N ASN A 56 2.68 0.01 8.30
CA ASN A 56 1.71 1.08 8.16
C ASN A 56 2.19 2.18 7.18
N CYS A 57 3.48 2.51 7.19
CA CYS A 57 4.07 3.47 6.26
C CYS A 57 4.04 2.95 4.81
N ILE A 58 4.32 1.66 4.59
CA ILE A 58 4.19 0.99 3.28
C ILE A 58 2.75 1.10 2.76
N HIS A 59 1.78 0.74 3.61
CA HIS A 59 0.37 0.72 3.23
C HIS A 59 -0.15 2.13 2.92
N GLU A 60 0.23 3.13 3.73
CA GLU A 60 -0.14 4.52 3.49
C GLU A 60 0.52 5.08 2.24
N THR A 61 1.78 4.73 1.95
CA THR A 61 2.48 5.13 0.72
C THR A 61 1.69 4.65 -0.50
N MET A 62 1.35 3.36 -0.55
CA MET A 62 0.60 2.81 -1.68
C MET A 62 -0.86 3.26 -1.73
N ARG A 63 -1.42 3.77 -0.63
CA ARG A 63 -2.73 4.41 -0.63
C ARG A 63 -2.65 5.80 -1.24
N ILE A 64 -1.78 6.65 -0.72
CA ILE A 64 -1.73 8.06 -1.14
C ILE A 64 -1.10 8.23 -2.53
N ASN A 65 -0.15 7.36 -2.89
CA ASN A 65 0.48 7.34 -4.21
C ASN A 65 0.63 5.90 -4.72
N PRO A 66 -0.47 5.27 -5.18
CA PRO A 66 -0.40 3.94 -5.75
C PRO A 66 0.51 3.94 -7.00
N PRO A 67 1.40 2.93 -7.17
CA PRO A 67 2.27 2.82 -8.35
C PRO A 67 1.52 2.75 -9.69
N THR A 68 0.23 2.44 -9.65
CA THR A 68 -0.67 2.44 -10.80
C THR A 68 -1.92 3.24 -10.45
N SER A 69 -2.27 4.23 -11.28
CA SER A 69 -3.46 5.06 -11.04
C SER A 69 -4.78 4.29 -11.17
N GLY A 70 -4.81 3.27 -12.02
CA GLY A 70 -5.99 2.43 -12.24
C GLY A 70 -5.67 0.94 -12.37
N ASN A 71 -6.68 0.11 -12.08
CA ASN A 71 -6.59 -1.32 -12.35
C ASN A 71 -6.59 -1.60 -13.87
N LEU A 72 -5.97 -2.71 -14.26
CA LEU A 72 -6.12 -3.23 -15.61
C LEU A 72 -7.61 -3.42 -15.96
N PRO A 73 -8.08 -2.94 -17.12
CA PRO A 73 -9.48 -3.05 -17.51
C PRO A 73 -9.96 -4.50 -17.48
N ARG A 74 -11.19 -4.70 -17.01
CA ARG A 74 -11.95 -5.94 -17.12
C ARG A 74 -12.90 -5.84 -18.30
N VAL A 75 -13.14 -6.96 -18.97
CA VAL A 75 -14.17 -7.06 -20.00
C VAL A 75 -15.36 -7.79 -19.40
N VAL A 76 -16.52 -7.16 -19.45
CA VAL A 76 -17.78 -7.74 -18.98
C VAL A 76 -18.14 -8.94 -19.88
N THR A 77 -18.38 -10.11 -19.30
CA THR A 77 -18.57 -11.37 -20.05
C THR A 77 -20.03 -11.67 -20.40
N LYS A 78 -20.98 -10.95 -19.81
CA LYS A 78 -22.42 -10.99 -20.08
C LYS A 78 -23.04 -9.67 -19.66
N ASP A 79 -24.15 -9.29 -20.27
CA ASP A 79 -24.96 -8.15 -19.84
C ASP A 79 -25.18 -8.19 -18.33
N THR A 80 -24.89 -7.09 -17.65
CA THR A 80 -24.89 -7.03 -16.19
C THR A 80 -25.40 -5.67 -15.70
N ASN A 81 -26.01 -5.66 -14.52
CA ASN A 81 -26.31 -4.41 -13.81
C ASN A 81 -25.24 -4.17 -12.74
N LEU A 82 -24.51 -3.06 -12.83
CA LEU A 82 -23.47 -2.67 -11.89
C LEU A 82 -23.85 -1.33 -11.25
N GLY A 83 -24.08 -1.31 -9.93
CA GLY A 83 -24.42 -0.07 -9.21
C GLY A 83 -25.69 0.63 -9.72
N GLY A 84 -26.64 -0.12 -10.28
CA GLY A 84 -27.85 0.43 -10.90
C GLY A 84 -27.72 0.77 -12.39
N PHE A 85 -26.54 0.61 -12.99
CA PHE A 85 -26.31 0.87 -14.42
C PHE A 85 -26.28 -0.44 -15.22
N PHE A 86 -26.99 -0.46 -16.34
CA PHE A 86 -26.88 -1.54 -17.32
C PHE A 86 -25.55 -1.43 -18.07
N VAL A 87 -24.78 -2.52 -18.06
CA VAL A 87 -23.48 -2.63 -18.71
C VAL A 87 -23.53 -3.80 -19.69
N PRO A 88 -23.49 -3.53 -21.00
CA PRO A 88 -23.50 -4.57 -22.02
C PRO A 88 -22.29 -5.51 -21.91
N LYS A 89 -22.47 -6.75 -22.37
CA LYS A 89 -21.38 -7.68 -22.67
C LYS A 89 -20.30 -6.97 -23.51
N GLU A 90 -19.05 -7.35 -23.29
CA GLU A 90 -17.85 -6.85 -23.99
C GLU A 90 -17.44 -5.41 -23.63
N THR A 91 -18.21 -4.74 -22.77
CA THR A 91 -17.82 -3.44 -22.21
C THR A 91 -16.54 -3.56 -21.37
N ARG A 92 -15.58 -2.67 -21.62
CA ARG A 92 -14.39 -2.51 -20.78
C ARG A 92 -14.71 -1.64 -19.56
N VAL A 93 -14.43 -2.15 -18.38
CA VAL A 93 -14.63 -1.47 -17.10
C VAL A 93 -13.31 -1.44 -16.35
N SER A 94 -12.91 -0.27 -15.88
CA SER A 94 -11.74 -0.09 -15.00
C SER A 94 -12.18 0.57 -13.69
N ILE A 95 -11.35 0.39 -12.66
CA ILE A 95 -11.49 1.09 -11.38
C ILE A 95 -10.30 2.04 -11.28
N GLU A 96 -10.60 3.32 -11.09
CA GLU A 96 -9.58 4.34 -10.83
C GLU A 96 -9.15 4.25 -9.37
N LEU A 97 -8.04 3.54 -9.13
CA LEU A 97 -7.53 3.23 -7.80
C LEU A 97 -7.15 4.49 -7.04
N TYR A 98 -6.47 5.43 -7.71
CA TYR A 98 -6.09 6.70 -7.10
C TYR A 98 -7.32 7.44 -6.56
N SER A 99 -8.39 7.52 -7.34
CA SER A 99 -9.64 8.13 -6.90
C SER A 99 -10.24 7.41 -5.70
N VAL A 100 -10.33 6.07 -5.74
CA VAL A 100 -10.85 5.26 -4.61
C VAL A 100 -10.08 5.52 -3.32
N HIS A 101 -8.76 5.70 -3.42
CA HIS A 101 -7.88 5.98 -2.28
C HIS A 101 -7.95 7.43 -1.77
N HIS A 102 -8.61 8.34 -2.49
CA HIS A 102 -8.75 9.75 -2.12
C HIS A 102 -10.20 10.20 -1.88
N ILE A 103 -11.17 9.29 -1.93
CA ILE A 103 -12.55 9.60 -1.57
C ILE A 103 -12.66 9.89 -0.06
N ALA A 104 -12.96 11.15 0.28
CA ALA A 104 -13.08 11.63 1.66
C ALA A 104 -14.14 10.89 2.50
N LYS A 105 -15.15 10.28 1.84
CA LYS A 105 -16.14 9.42 2.51
C LYS A 105 -15.51 8.18 3.17
N TYR A 106 -14.39 7.70 2.63
CA TYR A 106 -13.72 6.47 3.10
C TYR A 106 -12.38 6.75 3.78
N TRP A 107 -11.72 7.84 3.40
CA TRP A 107 -10.44 8.26 3.92
C TRP A 107 -10.56 9.65 4.51
N ASP A 108 -10.55 9.75 5.83
CA ASP A 108 -10.46 11.06 6.51
C ASP A 108 -9.20 11.80 6.02
N GLN A 109 -9.22 13.12 5.81
CA GLN A 109 -8.05 13.87 5.32
C GLN A 109 -7.20 13.14 4.24
N PRO A 110 -7.78 12.76 3.08
CA PRO A 110 -7.18 11.79 2.16
C PRO A 110 -5.83 12.21 1.55
N GLN A 111 -5.54 13.51 1.57
CA GLN A 111 -4.31 14.11 1.03
C GLN A 111 -3.18 14.18 2.07
N VAL A 112 -3.45 13.81 3.33
CA VAL A 112 -2.45 13.80 4.41
C VAL A 112 -1.85 12.40 4.52
N PHE A 113 -0.52 12.31 4.42
CA PHE A 113 0.22 11.09 4.68
C PHE A 113 0.17 10.76 6.17
N ASN A 114 -0.63 9.76 6.54
CA ASN A 114 -0.82 9.36 7.94
C ASN A 114 -0.77 7.82 8.07
N PRO A 115 0.39 7.25 8.44
CA PRO A 115 0.54 5.82 8.67
C PRO A 115 -0.36 5.27 9.78
N ASP A 116 -0.70 6.04 10.82
CA ASP A 116 -1.53 5.56 11.93
C ASP A 116 -2.95 5.15 11.49
N ARG A 117 -3.35 5.51 10.26
CA ARG A 117 -4.52 4.92 9.59
C ARG A 117 -4.44 3.40 9.51
N PHE A 118 -3.28 2.79 9.32
CA PHE A 118 -3.19 1.33 9.17
C PHE A 118 -2.96 0.60 10.49
N ASN A 119 -2.92 1.33 11.62
CA ASN A 119 -2.80 0.73 12.94
C ASN A 119 -3.96 -0.26 13.19
N LYS A 120 -3.62 -1.51 13.54
CA LYS A 120 -4.55 -2.61 13.83
C LYS A 120 -5.56 -2.30 14.94
N LYS A 121 -5.19 -1.39 15.87
CA LYS A 121 -6.06 -0.91 16.95
C LYS A 121 -7.02 0.20 16.49
N SER A 122 -6.78 0.81 15.33
CA SER A 122 -7.75 1.71 14.71
C SER A 122 -8.96 0.88 14.26
N SER A 123 -10.16 1.30 14.66
CA SER A 123 -11.43 0.56 14.53
C SER A 123 -11.97 0.41 13.11
N SER A 124 -11.11 0.35 12.09
CA SER A 124 -11.53 0.39 10.69
C SER A 124 -11.51 -0.98 10.03
N PHE A 125 -12.52 -1.79 10.34
CA PHE A 125 -12.96 -2.95 9.55
C PHE A 125 -13.21 -2.62 8.06
N ARG A 126 -13.26 -1.33 7.69
CA ARG A 126 -13.48 -0.84 6.32
C ARG A 126 -12.22 -0.64 5.48
N LYS A 127 -11.00 -0.70 6.01
CA LYS A 127 -9.78 -0.37 5.24
C LYS A 127 -9.39 -1.46 4.24
N ASP A 128 -9.57 -2.73 4.54
CA ASP A 128 -9.12 -3.82 3.64
C ASP A 128 -9.90 -3.91 2.33
N ALA A 129 -11.18 -3.51 2.32
CA ALA A 129 -12.00 -3.55 1.10
C ALA A 129 -11.76 -2.35 0.17
N ILE A 130 -11.29 -1.22 0.71
CA ILE A 130 -11.04 0.03 -0.04
C ILE A 130 -9.54 0.23 -0.33
N TRP A 131 -8.66 -0.38 0.46
CA TRP A 131 -7.23 -0.45 0.19
C TRP A 131 -6.98 -1.59 -0.78
N MET A 132 -6.77 -1.22 -2.04
CA MET A 132 -6.68 -2.16 -3.17
C MET A 132 -5.61 -1.74 -4.18
N PRO A 133 -4.38 -1.36 -3.76
CA PRO A 133 -3.31 -1.03 -4.71
C PRO A 133 -2.93 -2.22 -5.61
N PHE A 134 -3.28 -3.44 -5.19
CA PHE A 134 -3.08 -4.68 -5.95
C PHE A 134 -4.33 -5.14 -6.72
N GLY A 135 -5.37 -4.31 -6.76
CA GLY A 135 -6.70 -4.71 -7.23
C GLY A 135 -7.43 -5.62 -6.25
N TYR A 136 -8.57 -6.16 -6.69
CA TYR A 136 -9.41 -7.04 -5.88
C TYR A 136 -10.11 -8.11 -6.75
N GLY A 137 -10.53 -9.20 -6.12
CA GLY A 137 -11.27 -10.29 -6.74
C GLY A 137 -10.38 -11.34 -7.44
N PRO A 138 -10.93 -12.15 -8.36
CA PRO A 138 -10.23 -13.29 -8.96
C PRO A 138 -8.98 -12.93 -9.78
N ARG A 139 -8.75 -11.64 -10.01
CA ARG A 139 -7.66 -11.11 -10.83
C ARG A 139 -6.83 -10.07 -10.05
N THR A 140 -6.81 -10.17 -8.72
CA THR A 140 -5.84 -9.48 -7.84
C THR A 140 -4.41 -9.79 -8.30
N CYS A 141 -3.51 -8.83 -8.09
CA CYS A 141 -2.11 -8.95 -8.47
C CYS A 141 -1.47 -10.21 -7.86
N ILE A 142 -1.01 -11.11 -8.74
CA ILE A 142 -0.27 -12.31 -8.34
C ILE A 142 1.05 -11.99 -7.62
N GLY A 143 1.61 -10.80 -7.87
CA GLY A 143 2.86 -10.33 -7.29
C GLY A 143 2.72 -9.62 -5.93
N GLN A 144 1.51 -9.53 -5.36
CA GLN A 144 1.26 -8.78 -4.12
C GLN A 144 2.20 -9.20 -2.99
N ASN A 145 2.26 -10.49 -2.67
CA ASN A 145 3.08 -10.99 -1.56
C ASN A 145 4.57 -10.77 -1.80
N PHE A 146 5.03 -10.92 -3.05
CA PHE A 146 6.42 -10.68 -3.41
C PHE A 146 6.78 -9.20 -3.26
N SER A 147 5.96 -8.30 -3.81
CA SER A 147 6.17 -6.85 -3.72
C SER A 147 6.17 -6.36 -2.27
N LEU A 148 5.24 -6.82 -1.44
CA LEU A 148 5.21 -6.45 -0.02
C LEU A 148 6.43 -6.98 0.75
N SER A 149 6.89 -8.20 0.45
CA SER A 149 8.09 -8.76 1.09
C SER A 149 9.35 -8.00 0.67
N GLU A 150 9.48 -7.68 -0.62
CA GLU A 150 10.58 -6.88 -1.17
C GLU A 150 10.62 -5.48 -0.53
N GLN A 151 9.47 -4.79 -0.48
CA GLN A 151 9.37 -3.47 0.15
C GLN A 151 9.77 -3.49 1.62
N ARG A 152 9.29 -4.47 2.39
CA ARG A 152 9.64 -4.62 3.82
C ARG A 152 11.13 -4.76 4.05
N VAL A 153 11.79 -5.65 3.29
CA VAL A 153 13.24 -5.87 3.41
C VAL A 153 14.00 -4.60 3.03
N VAL A 154 13.72 -4.05 1.85
CA VAL A 154 14.46 -2.90 1.32
C VAL A 154 14.28 -1.67 2.20
N GLN A 155 13.07 -1.40 2.67
CA GLN A 155 12.80 -0.20 3.48
C GLN A 155 13.30 -0.33 4.91
N ALA A 156 13.27 -1.53 5.51
CA ALA A 156 13.92 -1.75 6.80
C ALA A 156 15.43 -1.51 6.69
N MET A 157 16.08 -1.97 5.62
CA MET A 157 17.52 -1.75 5.42
C MET A 157 17.91 -0.30 5.09
N MET A 158 16.96 0.56 4.73
CA MET A 158 17.21 1.98 4.44
C MET A 158 16.99 2.90 5.65
N LEU A 159 16.38 2.41 6.73
CA LEU A 159 16.05 3.16 7.94
C LEU A 159 17.05 2.86 9.05
#